data_AF-A0A0R1KMR2-F1
#
_entry.id   AF-A0A0R1KMR2-F1
#
_cell.length_a   1.000
_cell.length_b   1.000
_cell.length_c   1.000
_cell.angle_alpha   90.00
_cell.angle_beta   90.00
_cell.angle_gamma   90.00
#
_symmetry.space_group_name_H-M   'P 1'
#
loop_
_entity.id
_entity.type
_entity.pdbx_description
1 polymer ?
#
loop_
_entity_poly.entity_id
_entity_poly.type
_entity_poly.pdbx_seq_one_letter_code
_entity_poly.pdbx_strand_id
1 'polypeptide(L)'
;MIEYDRAIDSHGLTLDFELRKHRDYQSAYHFLKRLLTTYGRPDCLVTDQYAGTLKAIKQVIKDGLLVKANHQCSKYRNNLIEQDHRLIKHVLVKSSGFQSLRTALKTLSGIEVMHQLHKVSQREPSLFGFSSSQSLIELLVQ
;
A
#
# COMPACT_ATOMS: atom_id res chain seq x y z
N MET A 1 5.90 -9.63 -16.09
CA MET A 1 5.59 -9.71 -14.65
C MET A 1 4.65 -8.55 -14.33
N ILE A 2 3.64 -8.74 -13.50
CA ILE A 2 2.81 -7.63 -13.02
C ILE A 2 3.44 -7.12 -11.73
N GLU A 3 3.67 -5.81 -11.65
CA GLU A 3 4.27 -5.13 -10.50
C GLU A 3 3.16 -4.60 -9.59
N TYR A 4 3.41 -4.65 -8.28
CA TYR A 4 2.50 -4.19 -7.24
C TYR A 4 3.26 -3.33 -6.25
N ASP A 5 2.93 -2.03 -6.21
CA ASP A 5 3.42 -1.09 -5.21
C ASP A 5 2.31 -0.82 -4.19
N ARG A 6 2.67 -0.70 -2.91
CA ARG A 6 1.77 -0.37 -1.79
C ARG A 6 2.41 0.70 -0.92
N ALA A 7 1.58 1.47 -0.23
CA ALA A 7 1.95 2.26 0.93
C ALA A 7 1.17 1.79 2.15
N ILE A 8 1.84 1.71 3.30
CA ILE A 8 1.24 1.40 4.60
C ILE A 8 1.59 2.49 5.61
N ASP A 9 0.75 2.68 6.62
CA ASP A 9 1.04 3.57 7.74
C ASP A 9 2.00 2.90 8.77
N SER A 10 2.33 3.64 9.83
CA SER A 10 3.14 3.15 10.96
C SER A 10 2.50 1.96 11.70
N HIS A 11 1.18 1.78 11.57
CA HIS A 11 0.42 0.68 12.15
C HIS A 11 0.25 -0.48 11.15
N GLY A 12 0.80 -0.41 9.93
CA GLY A 12 0.64 -1.44 8.91
C GLY A 12 -0.76 -1.56 8.29
N LEU A 13 -1.58 -0.51 8.37
CA LEU A 13 -2.82 -0.41 7.56
C LEU A 13 -2.46 0.08 6.15
N THR A 14 -3.14 -0.43 5.12
CA THR A 14 -2.92 -0.01 3.74
C THR A 14 -3.48 1.40 3.54
N LEU A 15 -2.63 2.30 3.01
CA LEU A 15 -2.99 3.66 2.62
C LEU A 15 -3.38 3.72 1.15
N ASP A 16 -2.54 3.21 0.26
CA ASP A 16 -2.80 3.15 -1.18
C ASP A 16 -2.04 1.97 -1.80
N PHE A 17 -2.47 1.51 -2.98
CA PHE A 17 -1.76 0.50 -3.76
C PHE A 17 -1.99 0.69 -5.26
N GLU A 18 -1.06 0.19 -6.07
CA GLU A 18 -1.13 0.33 -7.52
C GLU A 18 -0.59 -0.91 -8.24
N LEU A 19 -1.31 -1.33 -9.28
CA LEU A 19 -0.98 -2.49 -10.09
C LEU A 19 -0.52 -2.05 -11.49
N ARG A 20 0.68 -2.46 -11.91
CA ARG A 20 1.27 -2.03 -13.20
C ARG A 20 1.90 -3.17 -13.99
N LYS A 21 2.14 -2.96 -15.29
CA LYS A 21 2.86 -3.92 -16.14
C LYS A 21 4.38 -3.84 -15.98
N HIS A 22 4.91 -2.67 -15.59
CA HIS A 22 6.34 -2.39 -15.54
C HIS A 22 6.67 -1.53 -14.32
N ARG A 23 7.90 -1.67 -13.83
CA ARG A 23 8.45 -0.84 -12.77
C ARG A 23 9.28 0.27 -13.41
N ASP A 24 8.74 1.48 -13.41
CA ASP A 24 9.38 2.64 -14.00
C ASP A 24 9.31 3.88 -13.08
N TYR A 25 10.12 4.88 -13.41
CA TYR A 25 10.26 6.12 -12.63
C TYR A 25 9.00 6.99 -12.64
N GLN A 26 8.31 7.13 -13.78
CA GLN A 26 7.14 8.00 -13.89
C GLN A 26 6.01 7.44 -13.04
N SER A 27 5.77 6.14 -13.17
CA SER A 27 4.82 5.38 -12.39
C SER A 27 5.08 5.45 -10.88
N ALA A 28 6.33 5.27 -10.44
CA ALA A 28 6.70 5.44 -9.03
C ALA A 28 6.51 6.89 -8.54
N TYR A 29 6.81 7.88 -9.39
CA TYR A 29 6.59 9.30 -9.08
C TYR A 29 5.10 9.64 -8.96
N HIS A 30 4.25 9.16 -9.86
CA HIS A 30 2.80 9.39 -9.80
C HIS A 30 2.18 8.74 -8.55
N PHE A 31 2.60 7.52 -8.20
CA PHE A 31 2.18 6.86 -6.95
C PHE A 31 2.57 7.68 -5.71
N LEU A 32 3.85 8.06 -5.58
CA LEU A 32 4.32 8.88 -4.46
C LEU A 32 3.64 10.25 -4.41
N LYS A 33 3.44 10.92 -5.55
CA LYS A 33 2.77 12.22 -5.63
C LYS A 33 1.31 12.11 -5.19
N ARG A 34 0.57 11.09 -5.64
CA ARG A 34 -0.80 10.83 -5.21
C ARG A 34 -0.84 10.63 -3.70
N LEU A 35 -0.03 9.71 -3.18
CA LEU A 35 0.06 9.40 -1.75
C LEU A 35 0.33 10.65 -0.89
N LEU A 36 1.36 11.44 -1.23
CA LEU A 36 1.75 12.66 -0.49
C LEU A 36 0.73 13.80 -0.62
N THR A 37 -0.06 13.83 -1.70
CA THR A 37 -1.13 14.82 -1.88
C THR A 37 -2.39 14.43 -1.09
N THR A 38 -2.73 13.13 -1.05
CA THR A 38 -3.91 12.60 -0.36
C THR A 38 -3.72 12.57 1.17
N TYR A 39 -2.58 12.08 1.65
CA TYR A 39 -2.32 11.89 3.08
C TYR A 39 -1.44 13.00 3.70
N GLY A 40 -1.05 14.00 2.90
CA GLY A 40 -0.12 15.04 3.30
C GLY A 40 1.33 14.54 3.42
N ARG A 41 2.18 15.38 4.00
CA ARG A 41 3.61 15.09 4.15
C ARG A 41 3.86 14.28 5.42
N PRO A 42 4.47 13.07 5.34
CA PRO A 42 4.77 12.23 6.49
C PRO A 42 6.03 12.70 7.23
N ASP A 43 6.10 12.43 8.54
CA ASP A 43 7.31 12.64 9.34
C ASP A 43 8.46 11.71 8.91
N CYS A 44 8.13 10.46 8.55
CA CYS A 44 9.07 9.51 8.01
C CYS A 44 8.45 8.69 6.86
N LEU A 45 9.07 8.76 5.69
CA LEU A 45 8.78 7.89 4.55
C LEU A 45 9.94 6.89 4.38
N VAL A 46 9.64 5.61 4.51
CA VAL A 46 10.61 4.53 4.30
C VAL A 46 10.38 3.89 2.94
N THR A 47 11.45 3.66 2.18
CA THR A 47 11.38 2.94 0.90
C THR A 47 12.44 1.84 0.78
N ASP A 48 12.28 0.99 -0.25
CA ASP A 48 13.36 0.14 -0.73
C ASP A 48 14.49 0.95 -1.38
N GLN A 49 15.60 0.28 -1.67
CA GLN A 49 16.76 0.87 -2.34
C GLN A 49 16.66 0.78 -3.89
N TYR A 50 15.48 0.55 -4.45
CA TYR A 50 15.31 0.44 -5.89
C TYR A 50 15.54 1.79 -6.58
N ALA A 51 16.39 1.79 -7.62
CA ALA A 51 16.84 3.00 -8.28
C ALA A 51 15.69 3.87 -8.84
N GLY A 52 14.61 3.26 -9.32
CA GLY A 52 13.42 3.98 -9.79
C GLY A 52 12.68 4.69 -8.65
N THR A 53 12.51 4.02 -7.49
CA THR A 53 11.93 4.62 -6.27
C THR A 53 12.79 5.80 -5.82
N LEU A 54 14.11 5.61 -5.71
CA LEU A 54 15.03 6.67 -5.28
C LEU A 54 15.04 7.87 -6.24
N LYS A 55 14.88 7.64 -7.55
CA LYS A 55 14.74 8.72 -8.54
C LYS A 55 13.41 9.47 -8.37
N ALA A 56 12.31 8.76 -8.12
CA ALA A 56 11.00 9.34 -7.86
C ALA A 56 10.98 10.16 -6.54
N ILE A 57 11.62 9.66 -5.49
CA ILE A 57 11.81 10.37 -4.21
C ILE A 57 12.55 11.70 -4.41
N LYS A 58 13.64 11.72 -5.20
CA LYS A 58 14.35 12.96 -5.52
C LYS A 58 13.45 13.99 -6.22
N GLN A 59 12.51 13.55 -7.05
CA GLN A 59 11.58 14.45 -7.72
C GLN A 59 10.50 14.98 -6.75
N VAL A 60 9.87 14.16 -5.92
CA VAL A 60 8.87 14.68 -4.95
C VAL A 60 9.49 15.59 -3.88
N ILE A 61 10.79 15.43 -3.58
CA ILE A 61 11.55 16.39 -2.77
C ILE A 61 11.75 17.72 -3.52
N LYS A 62 12.10 17.68 -4.81
CA LYS A 62 12.22 18.87 -5.66
C LYS A 62 10.89 19.62 -5.81
N ASP A 63 9.78 18.90 -5.82
CA ASP A 63 8.42 19.44 -5.89
C ASP A 63 7.91 19.98 -4.54
N GLY A 64 8.70 19.90 -3.46
CA GLY A 64 8.34 20.38 -2.11
C GLY A 64 7.39 19.49 -1.32
N LEU A 65 6.95 18.34 -1.88
CA LEU A 65 5.99 17.42 -1.26
C LEU A 65 6.61 16.62 -0.10
N LEU A 66 7.94 16.46 -0.09
CA LEU A 66 8.69 15.72 0.92
C LEU A 66 9.97 16.46 1.28
N VAL A 67 10.35 16.47 2.56
CA VAL A 67 11.68 16.94 2.98
C VAL A 67 12.66 15.78 3.02
N LYS A 68 13.89 16.03 2.54
CA LYS A 68 14.96 15.03 2.46
C LYS A 68 15.24 14.31 3.78
N ALA A 69 15.15 15.01 4.92
CA ALA A 69 15.35 14.42 6.25
C ALA A 69 14.26 13.40 6.64
N ASN A 70 13.07 13.51 6.06
CA ASN A 70 11.94 12.61 6.30
C ASN A 70 12.07 11.30 5.50
N HIS A 71 12.95 11.21 4.50
CA HIS A 71 13.15 9.98 3.70
C HIS A 71 14.24 9.07 4.30
N GLN A 72 13.96 7.77 4.38
CA GLN A 72 14.90 6.77 4.86
C GLN A 72 14.86 5.48 4.03
N CYS A 73 16.01 4.81 3.89
CA CYS A 73 16.12 3.49 3.28
C CYS A 73 16.61 2.48 4.34
N SER A 74 15.69 1.85 5.05
CA SER A 74 16.02 0.90 6.14
C SER A 74 15.46 -0.48 5.86
N LYS A 75 16.35 -1.47 5.66
CA LYS A 75 15.97 -2.88 5.46
C LYS A 75 15.06 -3.39 6.59
N TYR A 76 15.38 -3.06 7.85
CA TYR A 76 14.59 -3.50 8.99
C TYR A 76 13.16 -2.93 8.97
N ARG A 77 13.00 -1.63 8.66
CA ARG A 77 11.67 -1.01 8.55
C ARG A 77 10.90 -1.52 7.32
N ASN A 78 11.60 -1.88 6.23
CA ASN A 78 10.99 -2.49 5.06
C ASN A 78 10.46 -3.91 5.32
N ASN A 79 10.93 -4.62 6.34
CA ASN A 79 10.42 -5.96 6.68
C ASN A 79 8.89 -5.99 6.86
N LEU A 80 8.30 -4.92 7.42
CA LEU A 80 6.85 -4.83 7.66
C LEU A 80 6.08 -4.86 6.33
N ILE A 81 6.44 -3.99 5.38
CA ILE A 81 5.80 -3.96 4.06
C ILE A 81 6.14 -5.19 3.22
N GLU A 82 7.37 -5.74 3.34
CA GLU A 82 7.75 -6.99 2.69
C GLU A 82 6.95 -8.21 3.20
N GLN A 83 6.58 -8.23 4.49
CA GLN A 83 5.72 -9.24 5.08
C GLN A 83 4.26 -9.07 4.66
N ASP A 84 3.74 -7.85 4.74
CA ASP A 84 2.37 -7.48 4.35
C ASP A 84 2.13 -7.75 2.84
N HIS A 85 3.17 -7.66 2.00
CA HIS A 85 3.15 -8.03 0.58
C HIS A 85 3.03 -9.53 0.31
N ARG A 86 3.30 -10.43 1.26
CA ARG A 86 3.40 -11.89 0.98
C ARG A 86 2.10 -12.48 0.45
N LEU A 87 0.96 -12.07 1.02
CA LEU A 87 -0.37 -12.52 0.58
C LEU A 87 -0.61 -12.15 -0.88
N ILE A 88 -0.37 -10.89 -1.25
CA ILE A 88 -0.58 -10.40 -2.62
C ILE A 88 0.42 -10.99 -3.61
N LYS A 89 1.69 -11.16 -3.23
CA LYS A 89 2.67 -11.87 -4.07
C LYS A 89 2.22 -13.32 -4.34
N HIS A 90 1.70 -14.02 -3.33
CA HIS A 90 1.19 -15.38 -3.48
C HIS A 90 -0.04 -15.44 -4.41
N VAL A 91 -0.96 -14.48 -4.27
CA VAL A 91 -2.10 -14.32 -5.18
C VAL A 91 -1.63 -14.03 -6.60
N LEU A 92 -0.77 -13.01 -6.81
CA LEU A 92 -0.27 -12.64 -8.14
C LEU A 92 0.48 -13.78 -8.85
N VAL A 93 1.27 -14.58 -8.13
CA VAL A 93 1.96 -15.76 -8.68
C VAL A 93 0.96 -16.84 -9.09
N LYS A 94 -0.06 -17.13 -8.28
CA LYS A 94 -1.13 -18.09 -8.61
C LYS A 94 -2.10 -17.58 -9.68
N SER A 95 -2.29 -16.27 -9.75
CA SER A 95 -3.24 -15.59 -10.64
C SER A 95 -2.58 -15.04 -11.91
N SER A 96 -1.53 -15.71 -12.39
CA SER A 96 -0.99 -15.54 -13.75
C SER A 96 -2.02 -15.76 -14.86
N GLY A 97 -3.19 -16.34 -14.53
CA GLY A 97 -4.38 -16.44 -15.38
C GLY A 97 -5.36 -15.25 -15.34
N PHE A 98 -5.05 -14.11 -14.69
CA PHE A 98 -5.92 -12.92 -14.78
C PHE A 98 -5.99 -12.39 -16.23
N GLN A 99 -7.18 -12.44 -16.83
CA GLN A 99 -7.43 -12.02 -18.22
C GLN A 99 -7.11 -10.53 -18.50
N SER A 100 -7.11 -9.67 -17.49
CA SER A 100 -6.75 -8.25 -17.63
C SER A 100 -6.24 -7.64 -16.33
N LEU A 101 -5.47 -6.53 -16.44
CA LEU A 101 -5.12 -5.68 -15.30
C LEU A 101 -6.35 -5.20 -14.51
N ARG A 102 -7.47 -4.93 -15.20
CA ARG A 102 -8.69 -4.41 -14.57
C ARG A 102 -9.36 -5.47 -13.70
N THR A 103 -9.36 -6.73 -14.16
CA THR A 103 -9.83 -7.88 -13.40
C THR A 103 -8.92 -8.14 -12.20
N ALA A 104 -7.60 -8.17 -12.42
CA ALA A 104 -6.61 -8.31 -11.36
C ALA A 104 -6.77 -7.22 -10.29
N LEU A 105 -6.83 -5.95 -10.69
CA LEU A 105 -7.00 -4.81 -9.78
C LEU A 105 -8.26 -4.96 -8.92
N LYS A 106 -9.42 -5.26 -9.51
CA LYS A 106 -10.67 -5.48 -8.76
C LYS A 106 -10.56 -6.63 -7.74
N THR A 107 -9.95 -7.74 -8.13
CA THR A 107 -9.74 -8.88 -7.22
C THR A 107 -8.80 -8.51 -6.08
N LEU A 108 -7.72 -7.79 -6.36
CA LEU A 108 -6.78 -7.31 -5.35
C LEU A 108 -7.42 -6.27 -4.42
N SER A 109 -8.25 -5.35 -4.93
CA SER A 109 -9.04 -4.43 -4.10
C SER A 109 -9.90 -5.18 -3.09
N GLY A 110 -10.59 -6.24 -3.50
CA GLY A 110 -11.39 -7.07 -2.58
C GLY A 110 -10.52 -7.75 -1.52
N ILE A 111 -9.34 -8.25 -1.90
CA ILE A 111 -8.40 -8.89 -0.97
C ILE A 111 -7.79 -7.87 0.00
N GLU A 112 -7.43 -6.66 -0.44
CA GLU A 112 -6.98 -5.57 0.43
C GLU A 112 -8.05 -5.21 1.46
N VAL A 113 -9.31 -5.03 1.04
CA VAL A 113 -10.42 -4.67 1.94
C VAL A 113 -10.61 -5.75 3.01
N MET A 114 -10.65 -7.03 2.63
CA MET A 114 -10.77 -8.14 3.58
C MET A 114 -9.56 -8.22 4.52
N HIS A 115 -8.35 -7.96 4.01
CA HIS A 115 -7.13 -7.96 4.82
C HIS A 115 -7.07 -6.76 5.79
N GLN A 116 -7.54 -5.58 5.37
CA GLN A 116 -7.67 -4.38 6.20
C GLN A 116 -8.65 -4.63 7.35
N LEU A 117 -9.84 -5.15 7.05
CA LEU A 117 -10.86 -5.50 8.06
C LEU A 117 -10.32 -6.48 9.09
N HIS A 118 -9.61 -7.53 8.65
CA HIS A 118 -8.96 -8.48 9.53
C HIS A 118 -7.85 -7.84 10.39
N LYS A 119 -6.99 -6.98 9.81
CA LYS A 119 -5.94 -6.24 10.55
C LYS A 119 -6.53 -5.30 11.61
N VAL A 120 -7.67 -4.68 11.36
CA VAL A 120 -8.39 -3.83 12.34
C VAL A 120 -9.04 -4.69 13.42
N SER A 121 -9.77 -5.74 13.06
CA SER A 121 -10.48 -6.60 14.03
C SER A 121 -9.55 -7.32 15.01
N GLN A 122 -8.29 -7.59 14.66
CA GLN A 122 -7.31 -8.17 15.59
C GLN A 122 -6.81 -7.17 16.66
N ARG A 123 -7.00 -5.87 16.45
CA ARG A 123 -6.51 -4.80 17.35
C ARG A 123 -7.58 -4.33 18.33
N GLU A 124 -8.83 -4.46 17.94
CA GLU A 124 -10.02 -4.13 18.74
C GLU A 124 -10.67 -5.42 19.26
N PRO A 125 -10.18 -6.04 20.34
CA PRO A 125 -10.76 -7.27 20.88
C PRO A 125 -12.13 -6.99 21.52
N SER A 126 -13.20 -7.17 20.73
CA SER A 126 -14.57 -7.11 21.25
C SER A 126 -14.83 -8.24 22.23
N LEU A 127 -14.87 -7.93 23.52
CA LEU A 127 -15.09 -8.90 24.59
C LEU A 127 -16.51 -9.51 24.59
N PHE A 128 -17.46 -8.86 23.89
CA PHE A 128 -18.84 -9.32 23.72
C PHE A 128 -19.36 -9.00 22.30
N GLY A 129 -20.01 -9.98 21.65
CA GLY A 129 -21.11 -9.77 20.70
C GLY A 129 -20.87 -9.00 19.38
N PHE A 130 -20.31 -9.70 18.38
CA PHE A 130 -20.39 -9.41 16.92
C PHE A 130 -19.59 -8.21 16.34
N SER A 131 -18.92 -8.47 15.21
CA SER A 131 -18.19 -7.48 14.40
C SER A 131 -18.10 -7.89 12.93
N SER A 132 -18.61 -7.06 12.02
CA SER A 132 -18.25 -7.12 10.59
C SER A 132 -17.60 -5.85 10.03
N SER A 133 -16.98 -5.07 10.94
CA SER A 133 -16.04 -3.95 10.76
C SER A 133 -15.71 -3.23 12.07
N GLN A 134 -16.54 -3.16 13.13
CA GLN A 134 -17.89 -3.67 13.43
C GLN A 134 -19.05 -3.23 12.47
N SER A 135 -19.59 -4.17 11.68
CA SER A 135 -20.75 -4.17 10.76
C SER A 135 -20.70 -3.47 9.36
N LEU A 136 -19.52 -3.38 8.74
CA LEU A 136 -19.18 -2.76 7.42
C LEU A 136 -19.29 -1.22 7.36
N ILE A 137 -18.76 -0.60 8.42
CA ILE A 137 -18.96 0.77 8.93
C ILE A 137 -20.45 0.94 9.33
N GLU A 138 -21.08 -0.13 9.82
CA GLU A 138 -22.55 -0.28 9.85
C GLU A 138 -23.21 0.11 8.50
N LEU A 139 -22.67 -0.49 7.42
CA LEU A 139 -23.09 -0.30 6.02
C LEU A 139 -22.90 1.10 5.40
N LEU A 140 -22.05 1.94 5.99
CA LEU A 140 -21.51 3.13 5.32
C LEU A 140 -22.48 4.28 4.91
N VAL A 141 -23.76 4.42 5.29
CA VAL A 141 -24.60 3.80 6.34
C VAL A 141 -26.03 3.49 5.82
N GLN A 142 -26.30 3.74 4.53
CA GLN A 142 -27.55 3.46 3.79
C GLN A 142 -27.25 3.22 2.31
#